data_AF-A0A7L5HMG5-F1
#
_entry.id   AF-A0A7L5HMG5-F1
#
_cell.length_a   1.000
_cell.length_b   1.000
_cell.length_c   1.000
_cell.angle_alpha   90.00
_cell.angle_beta   90.00
_cell.angle_gamma   90.00
#
_symmetry.space_group_name_H-M   'P 1'
#
loop_
_entity.id
_entity.type
_entity.pdbx_description
1 polymer ?
#
loop_
_entity_poly.entity_id
_entity_poly.type
_entity_poly.pdbx_seq_one_letter_code
_entity_poly.pdbx_strand_id
1 'polypeptide(L)' 'MITCFNFHLFHLLILSLFLLIFLNACGYKDTPFYEIKDNNGSVVEVKKFQSLENEI' A
#
# COMPACT_ATOMS: atom_id res chain seq x y z
N MET A 1 -19.09 18.63 -31.23
CA MET A 1 -18.10 19.42 -30.48
C MET A 1 -18.18 19.22 -28.96
N ILE A 2 -19.37 19.03 -28.39
CA ILE A 2 -19.57 18.82 -26.93
C ILE A 2 -19.05 17.45 -26.44
N THR A 3 -19.20 16.39 -27.25
CA THR A 3 -18.85 15.01 -26.87
C THR A 3 -17.34 14.78 -26.68
N CYS A 4 -16.50 15.34 -27.54
CA CYS A 4 -15.04 15.23 -27.43
C CYS A 4 -14.48 15.97 -26.19
N PHE A 5 -15.06 17.11 -25.82
CA PHE A 5 -14.65 17.86 -24.62
C PHE A 5 -14.99 17.09 -23.33
N ASN A 6 -16.16 16.45 -23.29
CA ASN A 6 -16.55 15.58 -22.19
C ASN A 6 -15.67 14.32 -22.09
N PHE A 7 -15.26 13.75 -23.22
CA PHE A 7 -14.32 12.63 -23.23
C PHE A 7 -12.95 13.02 -22.66
N HIS A 8 -12.43 14.19 -23.03
CA HIS A 8 -11.16 14.69 -22.49
C HIS A 8 -11.23 14.96 -20.98
N LEU A 9 -12.31 15.57 -20.50
CA LEU A 9 -12.52 15.79 -19.06
C LEU A 9 -12.63 14.49 -18.28
N PHE A 10 -13.41 13.53 -18.79
CA PHE A 10 -13.56 12.21 -18.18
C PHE A 10 -12.23 11.45 -18.12
N HIS A 11 -11.44 11.49 -19.19
CA HIS A 11 -10.14 10.86 -19.24
C HIS A 11 -9.15 11.48 -18.23
N LEU A 12 -9.14 12.81 -18.12
CA LEU A 12 -8.29 13.52 -17.16
C LEU A 12 -8.68 13.23 -15.71
N LEU A 13 -9.99 13.14 -15.43
CA LEU A 13 -10.50 12.72 -14.12
C LEU A 13 -10.01 11.33 -13.73
N ILE A 14 -10.10 10.36 -14.65
CA ILE A 14 -9.61 9.00 -14.41
C ILE A 14 -8.12 9.00 -14.12
N LEU A 15 -7.31 9.68 -14.94
CA LEU A 15 -5.86 9.76 -14.73
C LEU A 15 -5.52 10.38 -13.38
N SER A 16 -6.24 11.44 -12.98
CA SER A 16 -6.03 12.08 -11.67
C SER A 16 -6.39 11.14 -10.51
N LEU A 17 -7.43 10.34 -10.64
CA LEU A 17 -7.83 9.35 -9.64
C LEU A 17 -6.76 8.27 -9.47
N PHE A 18 -6.25 7.73 -10.58
CA PHE A 18 -5.15 6.77 -10.54
C PHE A 18 -3.92 7.39 -9.89
N LEU A 19 -3.53 8.61 -10.28
CA LEU A 19 -2.38 9.30 -9.70
C LEU A 19 -2.55 9.49 -8.19
N LEU A 20 -3.75 9.85 -7.72
CA LEU A 20 -4.07 10.03 -6.32
C LEU A 20 -3.95 8.71 -5.54
N ILE A 21 -4.42 7.60 -6.11
CA ILE A 21 -4.27 6.26 -5.52
C ILE A 21 -2.78 5.88 -5.42
N PHE A 22 -2.02 6.09 -6.49
CA PHE A 22 -0.58 5.82 -6.51
C PHE A 22 0.18 6.67 -5.48
N LEU A 23 -0.12 7.96 -5.35
CA LEU A 23 0.51 8.82 -4.35
C LEU A 23 0.18 8.39 -2.92
N ASN A 24 -1.06 7.99 -2.65
CA ASN A 24 -1.45 7.44 -1.35
C ASN A 24 -0.77 6.09 -1.06
N ALA A 25 -0.62 5.22 -2.06
CA ALA A 25 0.01 3.90 -1.90
C ALA A 25 1.54 3.96 -1.84
N CYS A 26 2.20 4.81 -2.64
CA CYS A 26 3.66 4.97 -2.61
C CYS A 26 4.17 5.58 -1.31
N GLY A 27 3.32 6.32 -0.59
CA GLY A 27 3.62 6.81 0.76
C GLY A 27 3.17 5.86 1.89
N TYR A 28 2.48 4.75 1.56
CA TYR A 28 2.00 3.79 2.54
C TYR A 28 3.16 2.93 3.06
N LYS A 29 3.94 3.52 3.97
CA LYS A 29 4.98 2.85 4.74
C LYS A 29 4.35 2.25 5.99
N ASP A 30 3.55 1.20 5.80
CA ASP A 30 3.18 0.37 6.95
C ASP A 30 4.38 -0.48 7.35
N THR A 31 4.49 -0.76 8.65
CA THR A 31 5.57 -1.62 9.14
C THR A 31 5.35 -3.03 8.59
N PRO A 32 6.33 -3.64 7.91
CA PRO A 32 6.20 -5.03 7.52
C PRO A 32 6.03 -5.89 8.78
N PHE A 33 5.06 -6.80 8.74
CA PHE A 33 4.78 -7.75 9.80
C PHE A 33 5.39 -9.10 9.43
N TYR A 34 6.20 -9.66 10.30
CA TYR A 34 6.76 -11.00 10.14
C TYR A 34 6.10 -11.94 11.14
N GLU A 35 5.45 -12.99 10.63
CA GLU A 35 4.94 -14.09 11.45
C GLU A 35 6.12 -14.93 11.92
N ILE A 36 6.32 -15.03 13.24
CA ILE A 36 7.26 -15.99 13.80
C ILE A 36 6.47 -17.29 14.04
N LYS A 37 6.84 -18.35 13.32
CA LYS A 37 6.23 -19.67 13.43
C LYS A 37 7.09 -20.57 14.32
N ASP A 38 6.44 -21.35 15.17
CA ASP A 38 7.11 -22.41 15.92
C ASP A 38 7.44 -23.63 15.03
N ASN A 39 8.17 -24.59 15.61
CA ASN A 39 8.51 -25.86 14.97
C ASN A 39 7.28 -26.73 14.61
N ASN A 40 6.09 -26.38 15.11
CA ASN A 40 4.82 -27.03 14.82
C ASN A 40 4.00 -26.29 13.75
N GLY A 41 4.52 -25.18 13.19
CA GLY A 41 3.86 -24.38 12.17
C GLY A 41 2.79 -23.41 12.69
N SER A 42 2.63 -23.27 14.00
CA SER A 42 1.71 -22.31 14.64
C SER A 42 2.36 -20.93 14.77
N VAL A 43 1.57 -19.87 14.57
CA VAL A 43 2.03 -18.49 14.74
C VAL A 43 2.06 -18.17 16.24
N VAL A 44 3.26 -17.99 16.79
CA VAL A 44 3.45 -17.74 18.23
C VAL A 44 3.41 -16.24 18.53
N GLU A 45 4.00 -15.40 17.68
CA GLU A 45 3.97 -13.94 17.83
C GLU A 45 4.04 -13.21 16.47
N VAL A 46 3.32 -12.10 16.37
CA VAL A 46 3.43 -11.13 15.26
C VAL A 46 4.23 -9.94 15.77
N LYS A 47 5.55 -9.91 15.51
CA LYS A 47 6.41 -8.79 15.93
C LYS A 47 6.44 -7.71 14.84
N LYS A 48 6.24 -6.44 15.23
CA LYS A 48 6.47 -5.28 14.36
C LYS A 48 7.98 -5.08 14.19
N PHE A 49 8.40 -4.79 12.96
CA PHE A 49 9.81 -4.64 12.55
C PHE A 49 10.69 -3.79 13.51
N GLN A 50 10.14 -2.73 14.12
CA GLN A 50 10.86 -1.87 15.07
C GLN A 50 11.40 -2.60 16.32
N SER A 51 10.88 -3.78 16.66
CA SER A 51 11.35 -4.57 17.80
C SER A 51 12.60 -5.40 17.49
N LEU A 52 12.87 -5.71 16.22
CA LEU A 52 13.97 -6.61 15.82
C LEU A 52 15.31 -5.88 15.64
N GLU A 53 15.27 -4.58 15.32
CA GLU A 53 16.48 -3.77 15.13
C GLU A 53 17.22 -3.47 16.45
N ASN A 54 16.54 -3.59 17.60
CA ASN A 54 17.13 -3.42 18.94
C ASN A 54 17.68 -4.71 19.57
N GLU A 55 17.62 -5.84 18.86
CA GLU A 55 18.03 -7.16 19.37
C GLU A 55 19.33 -7.69 18.69
N ILE A 56 20.09 -6.81 18.02
CA ILE A 56 21.41 -7.10 17.42
C ILE A 56 22.52 -6.33 18.14
#